data_AF-A0A3M0KLW4-F1
#
_entry.id   AF-A0A3M0KLW4-F1
#
_cell.length_a   1.000
_cell.length_b   1.000
_cell.length_c   1.000
_cell.angle_alpha   90.00
_cell.angle_beta   90.00
_cell.angle_gamma   90.00
#
_symmetry.space_group_name_H-M   'P 1'
#
loop_
_entity.id
_entity.type
_entity.pdbx_description
1 polymer ?
#
loop_
_entity_poly.entity_id
_entity_poly.type
_entity_poly.pdbx_seq_one_letter_code
_entity_poly.pdbx_strand_id
1 'polypeptide(L)'
;MKGSLSLCVALAISLGIILVAGYPVTPYNEEYVLVNNKCQCVTVTSKFVPSKENPEEEVLERNIRVIVPLKARENISDPLSPLRTTFVYRLSELCKNCEPIEIELGGEIHQAQQGNSCEEPQTCYTYDRNECYTSPVPLLYHGEVRQVPAALTPASCFAE
;
A
#
# COMPACT_ATOMS: atom_id res chain seq x y z
N MET A 1 -56.00 -33.94 -12.04
CA MET A 1 -55.21 -33.44 -10.88
C MET A 1 -53.70 -33.75 -10.97
N LYS A 2 -53.10 -33.91 -12.17
CA LYS A 2 -51.64 -34.17 -12.34
C LYS A 2 -50.85 -32.95 -12.84
N GLY A 3 -51.52 -31.96 -13.45
CA GLY A 3 -50.87 -30.78 -14.02
C GLY A 3 -50.44 -29.72 -13.00
N SER A 4 -51.21 -29.50 -11.92
CA SER A 4 -50.88 -28.45 -10.93
C SER A 4 -49.69 -28.81 -10.04
N LEU A 5 -49.51 -30.09 -9.71
CA LEU A 5 -48.39 -30.56 -8.88
C LEU A 5 -47.05 -30.38 -9.61
N SER A 6 -47.03 -30.66 -10.91
CA SER A 6 -45.82 -30.52 -11.74
C SER A 6 -45.42 -29.06 -11.95
N LEU A 7 -46.40 -28.15 -12.01
CA LEU A 7 -46.15 -26.71 -12.14
C LEU A 7 -45.56 -26.12 -10.84
N CYS A 8 -46.06 -26.54 -9.68
CA CYS A 8 -45.53 -26.08 -8.39
C CYS A 8 -44.10 -26.56 -8.14
N VAL A 9 -43.78 -27.79 -8.53
CA VAL A 9 -42.41 -28.33 -8.42
C VAL A 9 -41.46 -27.56 -9.34
N ALA A 10 -41.87 -27.26 -10.58
CA ALA A 10 -41.06 -26.46 -11.51
C ALA A 10 -40.83 -25.02 -11.00
N LEU A 11 -41.85 -24.40 -10.41
CA LEU A 11 -41.76 -23.06 -9.81
C LEU A 11 -40.86 -23.03 -8.57
N ALA A 12 -40.91 -24.07 -7.72
CA ALA A 12 -40.04 -24.16 -6.55
C ALA A 12 -38.56 -24.32 -6.95
N ILE A 13 -38.30 -25.10 -7.99
CA ILE A 13 -36.95 -25.29 -8.54
C ILE A 13 -36.44 -23.99 -9.17
N SER A 14 -37.27 -23.28 -9.95
CA SER A 14 -36.85 -22.04 -10.59
C SER A 14 -36.66 -20.89 -9.59
N LEU A 15 -37.50 -20.77 -8.55
CA LEU A 15 -37.27 -19.79 -7.47
C LEU A 15 -36.03 -20.11 -6.63
N GLY A 16 -35.76 -21.40 -6.35
CA GLY A 16 -34.57 -21.81 -5.62
C GLY A 16 -33.27 -21.47 -6.35
N ILE A 17 -33.24 -21.62 -7.68
CA ILE A 17 -32.07 -21.28 -8.51
C ILE A 17 -31.83 -19.76 -8.56
N ILE A 18 -32.90 -18.95 -8.63
CA ILE A 18 -32.77 -17.48 -8.66
C ILE A 18 -32.29 -16.93 -7.31
N LEU A 19 -32.72 -17.51 -6.19
CA LEU A 19 -32.30 -17.08 -4.84
C LEU A 19 -30.82 -17.40 -4.56
N VAL A 20 -30.27 -18.47 -5.12
CA VAL A 20 -28.85 -18.84 -4.94
C VAL A 20 -27.91 -18.00 -5.83
N ALA A 21 -28.37 -17.58 -7.01
CA ALA A 21 -27.57 -16.76 -7.94
C ALA A 21 -27.53 -15.25 -7.58
N GLY A 22 -28.38 -14.80 -6.66
CA GLY A 22 -28.53 -13.38 -6.30
C GLY A 22 -27.76 -12.93 -5.06
N TYR A 23 -27.12 -13.84 -4.32
CA TYR A 23 -26.18 -13.44 -3.28
C TYR A 23 -24.87 -13.04 -3.96
N PRO A 24 -24.43 -11.76 -3.88
CA PRO A 24 -23.06 -11.43 -4.25
C PRO A 24 -22.18 -12.19 -3.26
N VAL A 25 -21.68 -13.35 -3.68
CA VAL A 25 -20.55 -13.99 -3.04
C VAL A 25 -19.40 -13.02 -3.28
N THR A 26 -19.22 -12.07 -2.37
CA THR A 26 -17.98 -11.32 -2.24
C THR A 26 -16.87 -12.35 -2.33
N PRO A 27 -15.92 -12.21 -3.26
CA PRO A 27 -14.91 -13.24 -3.45
C PRO A 27 -14.15 -13.40 -2.12
N TYR A 28 -14.50 -14.46 -1.38
CA TYR A 28 -14.02 -14.81 -0.03
C TYR A 28 -12.50 -15.04 0.05
N ASN A 29 -11.75 -14.66 -1.00
CA ASN A 29 -10.34 -14.92 -1.13
C ASN A 29 -9.51 -13.76 -1.70
N GLU A 30 -10.09 -12.59 -1.97
CA GLU A 30 -9.30 -11.44 -2.43
C GLU A 30 -8.48 -10.84 -1.28
N GLU A 31 -7.15 -10.82 -1.45
CA GLU A 31 -6.23 -10.17 -0.55
C GLU A 31 -6.10 -8.69 -0.96
N TYR A 32 -6.42 -7.79 -0.04
CA TYR A 32 -6.35 -6.36 -0.27
C TYR A 32 -5.03 -5.80 0.22
N VAL A 33 -4.34 -5.00 -0.59
CA VAL A 33 -3.17 -4.24 -0.16
C VAL A 33 -3.65 -2.95 0.50
N LEU A 34 -3.47 -2.84 1.81
CA LEU A 34 -3.83 -1.65 2.58
C LEU A 34 -2.72 -0.60 2.58
N VAL A 35 -1.46 -1.06 2.64
CA VAL A 35 -0.29 -0.18 2.65
C VAL A 35 0.80 -0.80 1.79
N ASN A 36 1.40 0.04 0.94
CA ASN A 36 2.63 -0.29 0.22
C ASN A 36 3.62 0.88 0.38
N ASN A 37 4.26 0.95 1.54
CA ASN A 37 5.18 2.03 1.86
C ASN A 37 6.60 1.69 1.36
N LYS A 38 7.03 2.36 0.29
CA LYS A 38 8.36 2.15 -0.31
C LYS A 38 9.50 2.78 0.50
N CYS A 39 9.23 3.89 1.19
CA CYS A 39 10.19 4.66 1.99
C CYS A 39 10.73 3.83 3.18
N GLN A 40 9.86 3.10 3.87
CA GLN A 40 10.18 2.22 5.01
C GLN A 40 10.16 0.72 4.64
N CYS A 41 9.86 0.38 3.38
CA CYS A 41 9.76 -0.98 2.86
C CYS A 41 8.82 -1.88 3.67
N VAL A 42 7.59 -1.40 3.88
CA VAL A 42 6.53 -2.11 4.60
C VAL A 42 5.33 -2.35 3.69
N THR A 43 4.85 -3.58 3.66
CA THR A 43 3.61 -3.96 3.00
C THR A 43 2.63 -4.49 4.03
N VAL A 44 1.41 -3.95 4.03
CA VAL A 44 0.30 -4.43 4.86
C VAL A 44 -0.81 -4.90 3.95
N THR A 45 -1.22 -6.15 4.12
CA THR A 45 -2.36 -6.72 3.41
C THR A 45 -3.43 -7.19 4.39
N SER A 46 -4.66 -7.29 3.92
CA SER A 46 -5.78 -7.81 4.69
C SER A 46 -6.66 -8.74 3.89
N LYS A 47 -7.22 -9.74 4.56
CA LYS A 47 -8.09 -10.74 3.95
C LYS A 47 -9.09 -11.25 4.99
N PHE A 48 -10.36 -11.37 4.61
CA PHE A 48 -11.34 -12.11 5.41
C PHE A 48 -11.18 -13.60 5.14
N VAL A 49 -11.10 -14.39 6.21
CA VAL A 49 -10.95 -15.84 6.15
C VAL A 49 -12.01 -16.46 7.06
N PRO A 50 -12.71 -17.54 6.64
CA PRO A 50 -13.67 -18.22 7.50
C PRO A 50 -13.01 -18.69 8.80
N SER A 51 -13.70 -18.53 9.93
CA SER A 51 -13.21 -19.02 11.21
C SER A 51 -13.08 -20.54 11.20
N LYS A 52 -11.98 -21.04 11.78
CA LYS A 52 -11.76 -22.49 11.93
C LYS A 52 -12.71 -23.12 12.97
N GLU A 53 -13.26 -22.31 13.86
CA GLU A 53 -14.06 -22.75 15.00
C GLU A 53 -15.56 -22.61 14.72
N ASN A 54 -15.98 -21.54 14.03
CA ASN A 54 -17.37 -21.30 13.68
C ASN A 54 -17.51 -20.95 12.18
N PRO A 55 -18.12 -21.81 11.36
CA PRO A 55 -18.27 -21.55 9.92
C PRO A 55 -19.22 -20.38 9.60
N GLU A 56 -19.98 -19.86 10.56
CA GLU A 56 -20.82 -18.67 10.38
C GLU A 56 -20.07 -17.35 10.66
N GLU A 57 -18.82 -17.42 11.12
CA GLU A 57 -18.00 -16.25 11.44
C GLU A 57 -16.83 -16.08 10.47
N GLU A 58 -16.49 -14.83 10.19
CA GLU A 58 -15.30 -14.44 9.43
C GLU A 58 -14.26 -13.78 10.34
N VAL A 59 -13.00 -14.11 10.10
CA VAL A 59 -11.84 -13.52 10.77
C VAL A 59 -11.13 -12.60 9.79
N LEU A 60 -10.87 -11.36 10.22
CA LEU A 60 -10.04 -10.43 9.45
C LEU A 60 -8.56 -10.71 9.74
N GLU A 61 -7.88 -11.37 8.82
CA GLU A 61 -6.44 -11.52 8.84
C GLU A 61 -5.76 -10.25 8.30
N ARG A 62 -4.72 -9.79 9.01
CA ARG A 62 -3.85 -8.70 8.57
C ARG A 62 -2.40 -9.18 8.57
N ASN A 63 -1.78 -9.19 7.39
CA ASN A 63 -0.39 -9.58 7.23
C ASN A 63 0.47 -8.32 7.10
N ILE A 64 1.53 -8.24 7.92
CA ILE A 64 2.49 -7.13 7.89
C ILE A 64 3.85 -7.70 7.51
N ARG A 65 4.38 -7.25 6.38
CA ARG A 65 5.72 -7.60 5.90
C ARG A 65 6.62 -6.37 6.00
N VAL A 66 7.73 -6.52 6.71
CA VAL A 66 8.76 -5.48 6.88
C VAL A 66 10.09 -5.99 6.35
N ILE A 67 10.78 -5.20 5.53
CA ILE A 67 12.14 -5.50 5.08
C ILE A 67 13.10 -4.52 5.77
N VAL A 68 14.01 -5.06 6.60
CA VAL A 68 14.95 -4.24 7.36
C VAL A 68 16.30 -4.15 6.62
N PRO A 69 16.73 -2.96 6.17
CA PRO A 69 17.99 -2.79 5.47
C PRO A 69 19.16 -2.65 6.45
N LEU A 70 19.89 -3.75 6.66
CA LEU A 70 20.97 -3.84 7.66
C LEU A 70 22.19 -2.94 7.38
N LYS A 71 22.29 -2.37 6.18
CA LYS A 71 23.38 -1.48 5.76
C LYS A 71 22.90 -0.06 5.42
N ALA A 72 21.63 0.25 5.71
CA ALA A 72 21.11 1.59 5.50
C ALA A 72 21.74 2.58 6.49
N ARG A 73 21.83 3.81 6.01
CA ARG A 73 22.34 4.97 6.75
C ARG A 73 21.18 5.64 7.51
N GLU A 74 21.48 6.40 8.55
CA GLU A 74 20.45 7.18 9.26
C GLU A 74 19.83 8.24 8.34
N ASN A 75 20.67 8.95 7.59
CA ASN A 75 20.22 9.80 6.49
C ASN A 75 20.64 9.13 5.18
N ILE A 76 19.68 8.54 4.45
CA ILE A 76 19.98 7.80 3.21
C ILE A 76 20.56 8.68 2.10
N SER A 77 20.32 9.99 2.14
CA SER A 77 20.89 10.94 1.17
C SER A 77 22.30 11.39 1.53
N ASP A 78 22.73 11.17 2.78
CA ASP A 78 24.07 11.45 3.26
C ASP A 78 24.88 10.15 3.45
N PRO A 79 25.82 9.84 2.53
CA PRO A 79 26.62 8.63 2.61
C PRO A 79 27.58 8.60 3.81
N LEU A 80 27.83 9.74 4.45
CA LEU A 80 28.69 9.86 5.63
C LEU A 80 27.96 9.64 6.94
N SER A 81 26.63 9.66 6.93
CA SER A 81 25.84 9.42 8.14
C SER A 81 26.07 8.00 8.70
N PRO A 82 25.93 7.79 10.01
CA PRO A 82 26.18 6.47 10.60
C PRO A 82 25.16 5.44 10.10
N LEU A 83 25.47 4.15 10.31
CA LEU A 83 24.53 3.08 10.01
C LEU A 83 23.35 3.14 10.97
N ARG A 84 22.14 2.99 10.44
CA ARG A 84 20.93 2.93 11.26
C ARG A 84 20.85 1.58 11.97
N THR A 85 20.70 1.62 13.29
CA THR A 85 20.51 0.43 14.13
C THR A 85 19.08 0.28 14.65
N THR A 86 18.31 1.36 14.65
CA THR A 86 16.95 1.41 15.21
C THR A 86 15.94 1.73 14.12
N PHE A 87 14.92 0.90 13.99
CA PHE A 87 13.84 1.04 13.00
C PHE A 87 12.50 1.08 13.74
N VAL A 88 11.74 2.16 13.55
CA VAL A 88 10.47 2.38 14.27
C VAL A 88 9.35 2.50 13.25
N TYR A 89 8.44 1.53 13.27
CA TYR A 89 7.30 1.48 12.36
C TYR A 89 6.03 1.79 13.15
N ARG A 90 5.34 2.86 12.78
CA ARG A 90 4.05 3.25 13.38
C ARG A 90 2.97 3.03 12.33
N LEU A 91 2.01 2.16 12.60
CA LEU A 91 0.91 1.91 11.66
C LEU A 91 0.10 3.17 11.35
N SER A 92 -0.06 4.07 12.33
CA SER A 92 -0.71 5.36 12.12
C SER A 92 -0.02 6.24 11.08
N GLU A 93 1.31 6.13 10.95
CA GLU A 93 2.12 6.86 9.98
C GLU A 93 2.11 6.15 8.62
N LEU A 94 2.20 4.82 8.64
CA LEU A 94 2.21 3.99 7.43
C LEU A 94 0.88 4.02 6.66
N CYS A 95 -0.25 4.14 7.38
CA CYS A 95 -1.59 4.17 6.81
C CYS A 95 -2.09 5.60 6.50
N LYS A 96 -1.26 6.64 6.62
CA LYS A 96 -1.67 8.00 6.28
C LYS A 96 -1.96 8.08 4.78
N ASN A 97 -3.14 8.59 4.43
CA ASN A 97 -3.46 8.93 3.06
C ASN A 97 -3.46 10.45 2.89
N CYS A 98 -2.38 10.96 2.32
CA CYS A 98 -2.15 12.39 2.12
C CYS A 98 -2.38 12.84 0.68
N GLU A 99 -2.74 11.91 -0.22
CA GLU A 99 -3.07 12.25 -1.59
C GLU A 99 -4.42 12.98 -1.62
N PRO A 100 -4.50 14.16 -2.26
CA PRO A 100 -5.75 14.85 -2.43
C PRO A 100 -6.64 14.06 -3.37
N ILE A 101 -7.93 13.99 -3.04
CA ILE A 101 -8.95 13.30 -3.82
C ILE A 101 -10.05 14.27 -4.22
N GLU A 102 -10.68 13.99 -5.35
CA GLU A 102 -11.85 14.71 -5.81
C GLU A 102 -13.12 14.06 -5.27
N ILE A 103 -13.99 14.86 -4.65
CA ILE A 103 -15.29 14.44 -4.18
C ILE A 103 -16.37 15.30 -4.84
N GLU A 104 -17.43 14.67 -5.33
CA GLU A 104 -18.58 15.38 -5.89
C GLU A 104 -19.63 15.62 -4.79
N LEU A 105 -19.98 16.88 -4.55
CA LEU A 105 -21.03 17.27 -3.62
C LEU A 105 -21.99 18.21 -4.32
N GLY A 106 -23.24 17.77 -4.51
CA GLY A 106 -24.28 18.61 -5.10
C GLY A 106 -24.03 19.03 -6.56
N GLY A 107 -23.27 18.24 -7.33
CA GLY A 107 -22.92 18.52 -8.72
C GLY A 107 -21.67 19.38 -8.90
N GLU A 108 -20.97 19.73 -7.81
CA GLU A 108 -19.69 20.41 -7.84
C GLU A 108 -18.56 19.49 -7.36
N ILE A 109 -17.39 19.60 -8.00
CA ILE A 109 -16.20 18.81 -7.66
C ILE A 109 -15.36 19.62 -6.67
N HIS A 110 -15.09 19.04 -5.50
CA HIS A 110 -14.22 19.60 -4.49
C HIS A 110 -12.98 18.73 -4.29
N GLN A 111 -11.85 19.39 -4.03
CA GLN A 111 -10.62 18.73 -3.61
C GLN A 111 -10.65 18.56 -2.09
N ALA A 112 -10.48 17.33 -1.62
CA ALA A 112 -10.48 16.97 -0.21
C ALA A 112 -9.26 16.11 0.12
N GLN A 113 -8.77 16.21 1.34
CA GLN A 113 -7.66 15.41 1.84
C GLN A 113 -8.18 14.48 2.93
N GLN A 114 -7.87 13.18 2.84
CA GLN A 114 -8.39 12.18 3.78
C GLN A 114 -7.59 12.11 5.09
N GLY A 115 -6.31 12.50 5.07
CA GLY A 115 -5.40 12.45 6.21
C GLY A 115 -5.28 13.78 6.95
N ASN A 116 -5.30 13.72 8.29
CA ASN A 116 -5.24 14.91 9.16
C ASN A 116 -3.80 15.42 9.47
N SER A 117 -2.76 14.67 9.13
CA SER A 117 -1.37 14.97 9.55
C SER A 117 -0.39 14.59 8.44
N CYS A 118 -0.23 15.48 7.47
CA CYS A 118 0.56 15.25 6.25
C CYS A 118 1.74 16.22 6.08
N GLU A 119 1.99 17.06 7.08
CA GLU A 119 3.04 18.09 7.02
C GLU A 119 4.42 17.56 7.44
N GLU A 120 4.50 16.39 8.08
CA GLU A 120 5.78 15.85 8.57
C GLU A 120 6.46 14.96 7.53
N PRO A 121 7.72 15.25 7.14
CA PRO A 121 8.46 14.39 6.23
C PRO A 121 8.76 13.05 6.87
N GLN A 122 8.31 11.96 6.25
CA GLN A 122 8.61 10.61 6.70
C GLN A 122 10.10 10.30 6.52
N THR A 123 10.76 9.83 7.58
CA THR A 123 12.15 9.36 7.46
C THR A 123 12.20 8.03 6.72
N CYS A 124 12.91 8.01 5.59
CA CYS A 124 13.08 6.80 4.78
C CYS A 124 14.23 5.91 5.25
N TYR A 125 13.99 4.61 5.13
CA TYR A 125 14.91 3.54 5.51
C TYR A 125 15.53 2.88 4.28
N THR A 126 14.81 2.92 3.16
CA THR A 126 15.22 2.36 1.87
C THR A 126 15.11 3.42 0.77
N TYR A 127 15.89 3.25 -0.29
CA TYR A 127 15.73 4.02 -1.53
C TYR A 127 14.52 3.50 -2.32
N ASP A 128 13.74 4.39 -2.95
CA ASP A 128 12.82 3.97 -4.01
C ASP A 128 13.62 3.65 -5.28
N ARG A 129 13.34 2.48 -5.87
CA ARG A 129 13.96 2.04 -7.12
C ARG A 129 13.66 2.99 -8.29
N ASN A 130 12.54 3.70 -8.22
CA ASN A 130 12.08 4.59 -9.29
C ASN A 130 12.55 6.03 -9.12
N GLU A 131 13.21 6.37 -8.01
CA GLU A 131 13.68 7.72 -7.73
C GLU A 131 15.20 7.79 -7.84
N CYS A 132 15.71 8.93 -8.34
CA CYS A 132 17.14 9.20 -8.40
C CYS A 132 17.61 9.90 -7.12
N TYR A 133 18.52 9.26 -6.38
CA TYR A 133 19.17 9.84 -5.22
C TYR A 133 20.61 10.23 -5.58
N THR A 134 21.00 11.45 -5.25
CA THR A 134 22.34 11.98 -5.49
C THR A 134 22.90 12.65 -4.25
N SER A 135 24.22 12.73 -4.15
CA SER A 135 24.92 13.44 -3.08
C SER A 135 26.08 14.25 -3.66
N PRO A 136 26.29 15.51 -3.25
CA PRO A 136 27.40 16.32 -3.73
C PRO A 136 28.72 15.81 -3.16
N VAL A 137 29.71 15.61 -4.03
CA VAL A 137 31.07 15.23 -3.64
C VAL A 137 32.03 16.37 -3.99
N PRO A 138 32.83 16.87 -3.03
CA PRO A 138 33.81 17.90 -3.31
C PRO A 138 35.00 17.30 -4.07
N LEU A 139 35.23 17.77 -5.30
CA LEU A 139 36.36 17.39 -6.15
C LEU A 139 37.25 18.60 -6.41
N LEU A 140 38.57 18.41 -6.31
CA LEU A 140 39.55 19.44 -6.63
C LEU A 140 39.85 19.41 -8.14
N TYR A 141 39.61 20.53 -8.83
CA TYR A 141 39.86 20.67 -10.26
C TYR A 141 40.47 22.04 -10.56
N HIS A 142 41.68 22.08 -11.14
CA HIS A 142 42.46 23.31 -11.39
C HIS A 142 42.61 24.24 -10.17
N GLY A 143 42.73 23.68 -8.96
CA GLY A 143 42.88 24.46 -7.73
C GLY A 143 41.57 24.97 -7.13
N GLU A 144 40.43 24.73 -7.77
CA GLU A 144 39.10 25.03 -7.24
C GLU A 144 38.41 23.75 -6.75
N VAL A 145 37.74 23.83 -5.59
CA VAL A 145 36.88 22.74 -5.11
C VAL A 145 35.50 22.91 -5.73
N ARG A 146 35.05 21.91 -6.50
CA ARG A 146 33.73 21.85 -7.14
C ARG A 146 32.88 20.77 -6.48
N GLN A 147 31.63 21.10 -6.19
CA GLN A 147 30.65 20.13 -5.70
C GLN A 147 30.02 19.43 -6.91
N VAL A 148 30.43 18.20 -7.17
CA VAL A 148 29.94 17.41 -8.31
C VAL A 148 28.89 16.43 -7.80
N PRO A 149 27.69 16.36 -8.40
CA PRO A 149 26.68 15.39 -7.99
C PRO A 149 27.12 13.97 -8.32
N ALA A 150 27.15 13.09 -7.32
CA ALA A 150 27.39 11.67 -7.48
C ALA A 150 26.08 10.88 -7.27
N ALA A 151 25.78 9.95 -8.17
CA ALA A 151 24.57 9.13 -8.06
C ALA A 151 24.74 8.05 -6.98
N LEU A 152 23.81 8.02 -6.02
CA LEU A 152 23.69 6.96 -5.01
C LEU A 152 22.92 5.76 -5.58
N THR A 153 21.96 6.02 -6.47
CA THR A 153 21.14 5.00 -7.15
C THR A 153 21.32 5.11 -8.68
N PRO A 154 22.44 4.64 -9.25
CA PRO A 154 22.80 4.92 -10.64
C PRO A 154 21.78 4.40 -11.65
N ALA A 155 21.11 3.28 -11.37
CA ALA A 155 20.12 2.69 -12.28
C ALA A 155 18.88 3.57 -12.53
N SER A 156 18.54 4.47 -11.60
CA SER A 156 17.38 5.38 -11.70
C SER A 156 17.75 6.81 -12.08
N CYS A 157 19.04 7.11 -12.27
CA CYS A 157 19.55 8.46 -12.50
C CYS A 157 19.96 8.75 -13.96
N PHE A 158 19.53 7.92 -14.90
CA PHE A 158 19.73 8.21 -16.32
C PHE A 158 18.76 9.31 -16.74
N ALA A 159 19.26 10.34 -17.43
CA ALA A 159 18.41 11.30 -18.12
C ALA A 159 17.68 10.58 -19.26
N GLU A 160 16.41 10.93 -19.47
CA GLU A 160 15.67 10.53 -20.68
C GLU A 160 16.20 11.25 -21.93
#